data_AF-A0A3F3H497-F1
#
_entry.id   AF-A0A3F3H497-F1
#
_cell.length_a   1.000
_cell.length_b   1.000
_cell.length_c   1.000
_cell.angle_alpha   90.00
_cell.angle_beta   90.00
_cell.angle_gamma   90.00
#
_symmetry.space_group_name_H-M   'P 1'
#
loop_
_entity.id
_entity.type
_entity.pdbx_description
1 polymer ?
#
loop_
_entity_poly.entity_id
_entity_poly.type
_entity_poly.pdbx_seq_one_letter_code
_entity_poly.pdbx_strand_id
1 'polypeptide(L)'
;MDDVNSRLEQAQQGTGGPKINPDEQRLYLGTFRERVVAAVKQSRVDYGDAQEKLKAALNNWPDTTLLIDQDACGAAYTDYLMMAVSTNHAYTLLSNSEKTTQTDDPYAVVLTAKTAVNQESIDL
;
A
#
# COMPACT_ATOMS: atom_id res chain seq x y z
N MET A 1 21.75 35.34 -9.67
CA MET A 1 20.68 34.82 -8.78
C MET A 1 20.36 33.46 -9.34
N ASP A 2 21.21 32.53 -8.92
CA ASP A 2 21.54 31.33 -9.67
C ASP A 2 20.65 30.18 -9.16
N ASP A 3 19.78 29.74 -10.06
CA ASP A 3 19.38 28.36 -10.29
C ASP A 3 19.21 27.46 -9.06
N VAL A 4 18.19 27.77 -8.26
CA VAL A 4 17.65 26.87 -7.22
C VAL A 4 17.00 25.61 -7.85
N ASN A 5 16.86 25.55 -9.18
CA ASN A 5 16.15 24.49 -9.88
C ASN A 5 17.01 23.30 -10.30
N SER A 6 18.35 23.38 -10.19
CA SER A 6 19.27 22.32 -10.68
C SER A 6 19.65 21.25 -9.64
N ARG A 7 19.01 21.22 -8.46
CA ARG A 7 19.32 20.21 -7.42
C ARG A 7 18.44 18.95 -7.48
N LEU A 8 17.41 18.93 -8.33
CA LEU A 8 16.52 17.76 -8.48
C LEU A 8 17.02 16.77 -9.55
N GLU A 9 17.97 17.16 -10.40
CA GLU A 9 18.40 16.34 -11.55
C GLU A 9 19.49 15.30 -11.21
N GLN A 10 20.11 15.37 -10.03
CA GLN A 10 21.24 14.48 -9.66
C GLN A 10 20.85 13.14 -9.02
N ALA A 11 19.56 12.87 -8.77
CA ALA A 11 19.12 11.57 -8.24
C ALA A 11 19.03 10.45 -9.31
N GLN A 12 19.33 10.78 -10.57
CA GLN A 12 19.24 9.85 -11.70
C GLN A 12 20.50 9.00 -11.90
N GLN A 13 21.61 9.29 -11.22
CA GLN A 13 22.86 8.53 -11.35
C GLN A 13 23.09 7.64 -10.13
N GLY A 14 22.61 6.40 -10.20
CA GLY A 14 22.88 5.39 -9.17
C GLY A 14 22.16 4.09 -9.43
N THR A 15 22.88 3.16 -10.09
CA THR A 15 22.90 1.72 -9.78
C THR A 15 21.58 0.93 -9.84
N GLY A 16 21.17 0.55 -11.06
CA GLY A 16 21.00 -0.85 -11.46
C GLY A 16 20.12 -1.82 -10.64
N GLY A 17 19.10 -1.35 -9.95
CA GLY A 17 18.03 -2.19 -9.38
C GLY A 17 16.67 -1.51 -9.56
N PRO A 18 15.54 -2.21 -9.43
CA PRO A 18 14.22 -1.59 -9.54
C PRO A 18 14.11 -0.48 -8.48
N LYS A 19 14.27 0.77 -8.90
CA LYS A 19 14.05 1.96 -8.07
C LYS A 19 12.53 2.17 -8.01
N ILE A 20 11.93 1.98 -6.84
CA ILE A 20 10.55 2.45 -6.63
C ILE A 20 10.55 3.95 -6.82
N ASN A 21 9.67 4.45 -7.69
CA ASN A 21 9.46 5.89 -7.78
C ASN A 21 8.92 6.39 -6.44
N PRO A 22 9.45 7.49 -5.86
CA PRO A 22 9.00 7.99 -4.57
C PRO A 22 7.49 8.29 -4.54
N ASP A 23 6.89 8.59 -5.70
CA ASP A 23 5.46 8.73 -5.89
C ASP A 23 4.70 7.39 -5.70
N GLU A 24 5.14 6.33 -6.38
CA GLU A 24 4.60 4.97 -6.21
C GLU A 24 4.79 4.46 -4.79
N GLN A 25 5.95 4.72 -4.17
CA GLN A 25 6.21 4.32 -2.80
C GLN A 25 5.24 4.98 -1.82
N ARG A 26 4.83 6.24 -2.08
CA ARG A 26 3.84 6.94 -1.25
C ARG A 26 2.45 6.38 -1.49
N LEU A 27 2.10 6.12 -2.74
CA LEU A 27 0.80 5.58 -3.12
C LEU A 27 0.57 4.19 -2.50
N TYR A 28 1.54 3.27 -2.57
CA TYR A 28 1.40 1.90 -2.09
C TYR A 28 1.96 1.68 -0.67
N LEU A 29 1.80 2.64 0.24
CA LEU A 29 2.17 2.48 1.65
C LEU A 29 3.61 2.00 1.91
N GLY A 30 4.55 2.36 1.03
CA GLY A 30 5.95 1.99 1.15
C GLY A 30 6.39 0.76 0.34
N THR A 31 5.48 0.08 -0.37
CA THR A 31 5.80 -1.12 -1.18
C THR A 31 5.93 -0.82 -2.68
N PHE A 32 6.34 -1.83 -3.44
CA PHE A 32 6.43 -1.82 -4.90
C PHE A 32 5.08 -2.20 -5.52
N ARG A 33 4.64 -1.51 -6.58
CA ARG A 33 3.40 -1.86 -7.32
C ARG A 33 3.36 -3.32 -7.78
N GLU A 34 4.49 -3.83 -8.24
CA GLU A 34 4.65 -5.21 -8.70
C GLU A 34 4.45 -6.25 -7.59
N ARG A 35 4.57 -5.88 -6.31
CA ARG A 35 4.33 -6.76 -5.15
C ARG A 35 2.94 -6.58 -4.55
N VAL A 36 2.16 -5.61 -5.02
CA VAL A 36 0.81 -5.39 -4.53
C VAL A 36 -0.10 -6.44 -5.16
N VAL A 37 -0.77 -7.21 -4.30
CA VAL A 37 -1.77 -8.21 -4.68
C VAL A 37 -3.16 -7.57 -4.70
N ALA A 38 -3.45 -6.76 -3.68
CA ALA A 38 -4.72 -6.07 -3.55
C ALA A 38 -4.54 -4.77 -2.78
N ALA A 39 -5.38 -3.79 -3.06
CA ALA A 39 -5.41 -2.51 -2.37
C ALA A 39 -6.84 -2.02 -2.25
N VAL A 40 -7.18 -1.48 -1.08
CA VAL A 40 -8.48 -0.90 -0.77
C VAL A 40 -8.29 0.59 -0.58
N LYS A 41 -9.04 1.39 -1.32
CA LYS A 41 -9.03 2.85 -1.17
C LYS A 41 -9.77 3.29 0.08
N GLN A 42 -9.42 4.46 0.60
CA GLN A 42 -10.09 5.11 1.72
C GLN A 42 -11.61 5.24 1.51
N SER A 43 -12.05 5.56 0.29
CA SER A 43 -13.48 5.63 -0.01
C SER A 43 -14.19 4.27 0.01
N ARG A 44 -13.45 3.15 0.07
CA ARG A 44 -13.97 1.78 0.01
C ARG A 44 -13.79 0.98 1.30
N VAL A 45 -13.03 1.46 2.28
CA VAL A 45 -12.73 0.70 3.52
C VAL A 45 -13.99 0.37 4.32
N ASP A 46 -15.00 1.23 4.29
CA ASP A 46 -16.25 1.02 5.02
C ASP A 46 -17.22 0.07 4.28
N TYR A 47 -16.88 -0.34 3.05
CA TYR A 47 -17.71 -1.22 2.24
C TYR A 47 -17.38 -2.69 2.57
N GLY A 48 -18.38 -3.46 2.99
CA GLY A 48 -18.22 -4.88 3.32
C GLY A 48 -17.63 -5.73 2.17
N ASP A 49 -17.91 -5.37 0.91
CA ASP A 49 -17.34 -6.05 -0.26
C ASP A 49 -15.80 -5.99 -0.30
N ALA A 50 -15.20 -4.88 0.16
CA ALA A 50 -13.74 -4.75 0.22
C ALA A 50 -13.12 -5.72 1.22
N GLN A 51 -13.78 -5.95 2.36
CA GLN A 51 -13.34 -6.92 3.36
C GLN A 51 -13.43 -8.35 2.83
N GLU A 52 -14.52 -8.71 2.15
CA GLU A 52 -14.69 -10.04 1.55
C GLU A 52 -13.63 -10.31 0.47
N LYS A 53 -13.41 -9.35 -0.43
CA LYS A 53 -12.37 -9.45 -1.47
C LYS A 53 -10.97 -9.56 -0.88
N LEU A 54 -10.66 -8.77 0.15
CA LEU A 54 -9.36 -8.83 0.80
C LEU A 54 -9.15 -10.17 1.49
N LYS A 55 -10.18 -10.70 2.17
CA LYS A 55 -10.15 -12.02 2.78
C LYS A 55 -9.92 -13.11 1.73
N ALA A 56 -10.56 -13.01 0.57
CA ALA A 56 -10.31 -13.93 -0.54
C ALA A 56 -8.86 -13.82 -1.04
N ALA A 57 -8.31 -12.61 -1.15
CA ALA A 57 -6.92 -12.39 -1.53
C ALA A 57 -5.93 -13.00 -0.51
N LEU A 58 -6.15 -12.80 0.80
CA LEU A 58 -5.36 -13.41 1.87
C LEU A 58 -5.39 -14.95 1.80
N ASN A 59 -6.54 -15.55 1.53
CA ASN A 59 -6.63 -17.01 1.39
C ASN A 59 -5.89 -17.54 0.15
N ASN A 60 -5.90 -16.78 -0.95
CA ASN A 60 -5.17 -17.15 -2.16
C ASN A 60 -3.65 -16.96 -2.00
N TRP A 61 -3.21 -16.08 -1.11
CA TRP A 61 -1.81 -15.67 -0.99
C TRP A 61 -1.30 -15.74 0.47
N PRO A 62 -0.90 -16.93 0.95
CA PRO A 62 -0.47 -17.13 2.33
C PRO A 62 0.83 -16.40 2.70
N ASP A 63 1.70 -16.08 1.74
CA ASP A 63 2.99 -15.38 1.96
C ASP A 63 2.85 -13.86 1.66
N THR A 64 1.82 -13.25 2.26
CA THR A 64 1.54 -11.81 2.13
C THR A 64 1.58 -11.09 3.46
N THR A 65 1.79 -9.78 3.39
CA THR A 65 1.78 -8.84 4.50
C THR A 65 0.70 -7.80 4.24
N LEU A 66 -0.14 -7.56 5.24
CA LEU A 66 -1.19 -6.55 5.16
C LEU A 66 -0.69 -5.21 5.72
N LEU A 67 -0.55 -4.21 4.86
CA LEU A 67 -0.24 -2.85 5.24
C LEU A 67 -1.56 -2.11 5.49
N ILE A 68 -1.73 -1.57 6.69
CA ILE A 68 -2.95 -0.89 7.10
C ILE A 68 -2.58 0.52 7.53
N ASP A 69 -3.11 1.51 6.83
CA ASP A 69 -2.95 2.90 7.21
C ASP A 69 -4.08 3.33 8.15
N GLN A 70 -3.74 3.65 9.38
CA GLN A 70 -4.75 3.98 10.40
C GLN A 70 -5.46 5.31 10.14
N ASP A 71 -4.81 6.24 9.46
CA ASP A 71 -5.38 7.57 9.16
C ASP A 71 -6.41 7.46 8.03
N ALA A 72 -6.02 6.81 6.93
CA ALA A 72 -6.91 6.57 5.80
C ALA A 72 -8.00 5.54 6.10
N CYS A 73 -7.73 4.53 6.94
CA CYS A 73 -8.70 3.50 7.28
C CYS A 73 -9.66 3.93 8.41
N GLY A 74 -9.30 4.93 9.21
CA GLY A 74 -10.14 5.42 10.31
C GLY A 74 -10.55 4.29 11.26
N ALA A 75 -11.76 4.30 11.82
CA ALA A 75 -12.19 3.30 12.80
C ALA A 75 -12.20 1.84 12.28
N ALA A 76 -12.30 1.65 10.96
CA ALA A 76 -12.40 0.34 10.33
C ALA A 76 -11.05 -0.43 10.29
N TYR A 77 -9.91 0.21 10.59
CA TYR A 77 -8.60 -0.46 10.60
C TYR A 77 -8.58 -1.68 11.53
N THR A 78 -9.35 -1.63 12.62
CA THR A 78 -9.41 -2.70 13.62
C THR A 78 -9.98 -4.00 13.01
N ASP A 79 -10.94 -3.89 12.09
CA ASP A 79 -11.54 -5.04 11.43
C ASP A 79 -10.53 -5.74 10.50
N TYR A 80 -9.84 -4.94 9.69
CA TYR A 80 -8.75 -5.42 8.82
C TYR A 80 -7.59 -6.03 9.61
N LEU A 81 -7.25 -5.43 10.74
CA LEU A 81 -6.24 -5.95 11.66
C LEU A 81 -6.66 -7.33 12.21
N MET A 82 -7.87 -7.43 12.75
CA MET A 82 -8.41 -8.68 13.27
C MET A 82 -8.51 -9.75 12.18
N MET A 83 -8.82 -9.35 10.95
CA MET A 83 -8.83 -10.25 9.79
C MET A 83 -7.44 -10.84 9.53
N ALA A 84 -6.38 -10.02 9.45
CA ALA A 84 -5.03 -10.50 9.22
C ALA A 84 -4.52 -11.41 10.36
N VAL A 85 -4.85 -11.07 11.61
CA VAL A 85 -4.55 -11.90 12.78
C VAL A 85 -5.28 -13.24 12.69
N SER A 86 -6.57 -13.22 12.35
CA SER A 86 -7.40 -14.43 12.23
C SER A 86 -6.95 -15.34 11.09
N THR A 87 -6.42 -14.78 10.02
CA THR A 87 -5.83 -15.55 8.90
C THR A 87 -4.37 -15.90 9.13
N ASN A 88 -3.78 -15.54 10.28
CA ASN A 88 -2.38 -15.77 10.62
C ASN A 88 -1.39 -15.17 9.60
N HIS A 89 -1.71 -13.99 9.06
CA HIS A 89 -0.87 -13.25 8.14
C HIS A 89 -0.08 -12.14 8.85
N ALA A 90 1.07 -11.77 8.28
CA ALA A 90 1.82 -10.62 8.76
C ALA A 90 1.03 -9.33 8.49
N TYR A 91 1.11 -8.37 9.40
CA TYR A 91 0.49 -7.07 9.22
C TYR A 91 1.41 -5.95 9.72
N THR A 92 1.26 -4.77 9.11
CA THR A 92 1.95 -3.55 9.50
C THR A 92 0.92 -2.44 9.64
N LEU A 93 0.79 -1.91 10.85
CA LEU A 93 0.00 -0.71 11.10
C LEU A 93 0.88 0.51 10.89
N LEU A 94 0.46 1.36 9.96
CA LEU A 94 1.07 2.64 9.65
C LEU A 94 0.26 3.72 10.36
N SER A 95 0.85 4.26 11.43
CA SER A 95 0.35 5.42 12.16
C SER A 95 1.24 6.59 11.77
N ASN A 96 0.67 7.73 11.36
CA ASN A 96 1.42 8.93 10.98
C ASN A 96 2.08 8.86 9.59
N SER A 97 1.35 8.35 8.60
CA SER A 97 1.75 8.47 7.20
C SER A 97 1.54 9.91 6.74
N GLU A 98 2.55 10.77 6.89
CA GLU A 98 2.70 12.07 6.19
C GLU A 98 2.70 11.95 4.64
N LYS A 99 2.21 10.82 4.12
CA LYS A 99 2.28 10.35 2.73
C LYS A 99 0.89 10.16 2.12
N THR A 100 -0.17 9.98 2.91
CA THR A 100 -1.55 9.75 2.42
C THR A 100 -2.26 11.03 1.99
N THR A 101 -1.78 12.20 2.45
CA THR A 101 -2.44 13.50 2.31
C THR A 101 -2.32 14.15 0.92
N GLN A 102 -1.63 13.52 -0.05
CA GLN A 102 -1.41 14.09 -1.39
C GLN A 102 -2.41 13.65 -2.46
N THR A 103 -3.29 12.69 -2.18
CA THR A 103 -4.31 12.21 -3.13
C THR A 103 -5.69 12.30 -2.51
N ASP A 104 -6.70 12.59 -3.34
CA ASP A 104 -8.10 12.75 -2.92
C ASP A 104 -8.70 11.45 -2.36
N ASP A 105 -8.17 10.30 -2.80
CA ASP A 105 -8.60 8.96 -2.35
C ASP A 105 -7.39 8.01 -2.20
N PRO A 106 -6.66 8.06 -1.07
CA PRO A 106 -5.48 7.23 -0.84
C PRO A 106 -5.84 5.77 -0.56
N TYR A 107 -4.88 4.86 -0.70
CA TYR A 107 -5.05 3.47 -0.27
C TYR A 107 -4.98 3.38 1.25
N ALA A 108 -6.07 2.91 1.85
CA ALA A 108 -6.17 2.68 3.29
C ALA A 108 -5.57 1.32 3.69
N VAL A 109 -5.69 0.32 2.81
CA VAL A 109 -5.20 -1.02 3.06
C VAL A 109 -4.51 -1.54 1.81
N VAL A 110 -3.31 -2.10 1.94
CA VAL A 110 -2.55 -2.67 0.82
C VAL A 110 -2.03 -4.05 1.22
N LEU A 111 -2.43 -5.07 0.47
CA LEU A 111 -1.91 -6.42 0.57
C LEU A 111 -0.68 -6.56 -0.33
N THR A 112 0.48 -6.81 0.27
CA THR A 112 1.73 -6.98 -0.46
C THR A 112 2.29 -8.39 -0.28
N ALA A 113 2.73 -9.00 -1.37
CA ALA A 113 3.45 -10.27 -1.35
C ALA A 113 4.95 -10.05 -1.12
N LYS A 114 5.64 -11.10 -0.64
CA LYS A 114 7.09 -11.10 -0.52
C LYS A 114 7.80 -11.07 -1.87
N THR A 115 7.15 -11.58 -2.92
CA THR A 115 7.65 -11.66 -4.30
C THR A 115 6.84 -10.76 -5.23
N ALA A 116 7.41 -10.45 -6.40
CA ALA A 116 6.72 -9.69 -7.44
C ALA A 116 5.61 -10.56 -8.08
N VAL A 117 4.36 -10.11 -7.95
CA VAL A 117 3.16 -10.76 -8.49
C VAL A 117 2.70 -10.17 -9.81
N ASN A 118 3.12 -8.94 -10.15
CA ASN A 118 2.79 -8.22 -11.39
C ASN A 118 1.28 -8.26 -11.73
N GLN A 119 0.45 -8.00 -10.74
CA GLN A 119 -1.00 -8.11 -10.88
C GLN A 119 -1.57 -6.86 -11.55
N GLU A 120 -2.22 -7.02 -12.71
CA GLU A 120 -2.75 -5.89 -13.49
C GLU A 120 -3.88 -5.15 -12.75
N SER A 121 -4.78 -5.89 -12.08
CA SER A 121 -5.88 -5.33 -11.27
C SER A 121 -5.68 -5.67 -9.79
N ILE A 122 -5.49 -4.63 -8.99
CA ILE A 122 -5.33 -4.72 -7.52
C ILE A 122 -6.40 -3.94 -6.76
N ASP A 123 -7.16 -3.08 -7.42
CA ASP A 123 -8.17 -2.23 -6.78
C ASP A 123 -9.39 -3.08 -6.43
N LEU A 124 -9.79 -3.05 -5.16
CA LEU A 124 -10.95 -3.79 -4.64
C LEU A 124 -12.20 -2.94 -4.53
#